data_AF-I3YQV8-F1
#
_entry.id   AF-I3YQV8-F1
#
_cell.length_a   1.000
_cell.length_b   1.000
_cell.length_c   1.000
_cell.angle_alpha   90.00
_cell.angle_beta   90.00
_cell.angle_gamma   90.00
#
_symmetry.space_group_name_H-M   'P 1'
#
loop_
_entity.id
_entity.type
_entity.pdbx_description
1 polymer ?
#
loop_
_entity_poly.entity_id
_entity_poly.type
_entity_poly.pdbx_seq_one_letter_code
_entity_poly.pdbx_strand_id
1 'polypeptide(L)'
;MLCCIGAGICFEAYANRKRPKTTSVYLEKKMTVKGPRSVMPPINAVLSSDGNTITLHSPENCDRAFVTISGNGTYLTEMVNFTDQTATLDVSDLDCGVYLITVEYENGTIYTGHIEFLEI
;
A
#
# COMPACT_ATOMS: atom_id res chain seq x y z
N MET A 1 28.02 -42.74 2.36
CA MET A 1 27.83 -41.39 1.79
C MET A 1 26.46 -41.39 1.16
N LEU A 2 25.45 -40.98 1.93
CA LEU A 2 24.03 -41.05 1.56
C LEU A 2 23.65 -39.64 1.05
N CYS A 3 23.50 -39.50 -0.27
CA CYS A 3 23.17 -38.21 -0.88
C CYS A 3 21.69 -37.91 -0.64
N CYS A 4 21.40 -36.94 0.22
CA CYS A 4 20.08 -36.35 0.35
C CYS A 4 19.77 -35.58 -0.94
N ILE A 5 18.88 -36.12 -1.79
CA ILE A 5 18.21 -35.33 -2.82
C ILE A 5 17.14 -34.52 -2.08
N GLY A 6 17.56 -33.42 -1.48
CA GLY A 6 16.64 -32.36 -1.10
C GLY A 6 16.14 -31.72 -2.37
N ALA A 7 15.03 -32.24 -2.91
CA ALA A 7 14.19 -31.48 -3.83
C ALA A 7 13.62 -30.32 -3.00
N GLY A 8 14.41 -29.24 -2.91
CA GLY A 8 13.90 -27.95 -2.50
C GLY A 8 12.78 -27.64 -3.47
N ILE A 9 11.55 -27.75 -3.00
CA ILE A 9 10.44 -27.02 -3.60
C ILE A 9 10.88 -25.57 -3.54
N CYS A 10 11.42 -25.05 -4.63
CA CYS A 10 11.35 -23.64 -4.88
C CYS A 10 9.85 -23.37 -4.84
N PHE A 11 9.36 -22.86 -3.72
CA PHE A 11 8.21 -21.98 -3.75
C PHE A 11 8.66 -20.87 -4.70
N GLU A 12 8.42 -21.07 -6.00
CA GLU A 12 8.17 -19.96 -6.89
C GLU A 12 7.10 -19.18 -6.14
N ALA A 13 7.53 -18.08 -5.51
CA ALA A 13 6.63 -17.08 -5.00
C ALA A 13 5.70 -16.84 -6.19
N TYR A 14 4.46 -17.34 -6.07
CA TYR A 14 3.39 -16.94 -6.95
C TYR A 14 3.24 -15.46 -6.66
N ALA A 15 4.08 -14.62 -7.28
CA ALA A 15 3.79 -13.22 -7.45
C ALA A 15 2.41 -13.25 -8.09
N ASN A 16 1.42 -12.89 -7.29
CA ASN A 16 0.03 -13.02 -7.69
C ASN A 16 -0.11 -12.37 -9.06
N ARG A 17 -0.62 -13.10 -10.05
CA ARG A 17 -0.81 -12.58 -11.40
C ARG A 17 -1.91 -11.54 -11.35
N LYS A 18 -1.53 -10.34 -10.95
CA LYS A 18 -2.43 -9.24 -10.69
C LYS A 18 -1.92 -7.98 -11.38
N ARG A 19 -2.85 -7.08 -11.65
CA ARG A 19 -2.58 -5.72 -12.11
C ARG A 19 -3.48 -4.74 -11.38
N PRO A 20 -3.05 -3.50 -11.15
CA PRO A 20 -3.94 -2.49 -10.61
C PRO A 20 -5.05 -2.16 -11.63
N LYS A 21 -6.29 -1.99 -11.16
CA LYS A 21 -7.38 -1.47 -11.99
C LYS A 21 -7.15 -0.01 -12.40
N THR A 22 -6.49 0.75 -11.53
CA THR A 22 -6.08 2.13 -11.77
C THR A 22 -4.69 2.32 -11.17
N THR A 23 -3.79 2.96 -11.91
CA THR A 23 -2.38 3.11 -11.52
C THR A 23 -2.12 4.25 -10.54
N SER A 24 -3.12 5.08 -10.23
CA SER A 24 -3.02 6.16 -9.25
C SER A 24 -4.35 6.34 -8.54
N VAL A 25 -4.30 6.48 -7.22
CA VAL A 25 -5.46 6.76 -6.37
C VAL A 25 -5.11 7.89 -5.39
N TYR A 26 -6.10 8.74 -5.09
CA TYR A 26 -5.97 9.76 -4.07
C TYR A 26 -6.49 9.24 -2.74
N LEU A 27 -5.68 9.33 -1.70
CA LEU A 27 -6.07 9.00 -0.33
C LEU A 27 -6.50 10.29 0.35
N GLU A 28 -7.75 10.34 0.78
CA GLU A 28 -8.37 11.52 1.35
C GLU A 28 -8.00 11.65 2.83
N LYS A 29 -7.66 12.88 3.25
CA LYS A 29 -7.38 13.16 4.66
C LYS A 29 -8.66 13.03 5.48
N LYS A 30 -8.65 12.15 6.49
CA LYS A 30 -9.77 11.99 7.42
C LYS A 30 -9.87 13.22 8.31
N MET A 31 -10.97 13.96 8.20
CA MET A 31 -11.23 15.11 9.07
C MET A 31 -11.52 14.65 10.50
N THR A 32 -10.69 15.08 11.46
CA THR A 32 -10.91 14.86 12.91
C THR A 32 -11.72 15.99 13.55
N VAL A 33 -11.90 17.13 12.87
CA VAL A 33 -12.63 18.30 13.38
C VAL A 33 -13.60 18.82 12.31
N LYS A 34 -14.86 19.08 12.68
CA LYS A 34 -15.86 19.75 11.82
C LYS A 34 -15.55 21.24 11.70
N GLY A 35 -14.45 21.60 11.05
CA GLY A 35 -14.09 22.98 10.70
C GLY A 35 -14.54 23.36 9.29
N PRO A 36 -14.45 24.64 8.88
CA PRO A 36 -14.63 25.02 7.49
C PRO A 36 -13.73 24.16 6.61
N ARG A 37 -14.27 23.66 5.48
CA ARG A 37 -13.58 22.77 4.55
C ARG A 37 -12.39 23.51 3.92
N SER A 38 -11.25 23.50 4.60
CA SER A 38 -9.97 23.73 3.93
C SER A 38 -9.76 22.57 2.97
N VAL A 39 -9.41 22.86 1.72
CA VAL A 39 -9.02 21.83 0.75
C VAL A 39 -7.72 21.24 1.27
N MET A 40 -7.80 20.11 1.96
CA MET A 40 -6.63 19.37 2.41
C MET A 40 -6.12 18.56 1.22
N PRO A 41 -4.85 18.74 0.81
CA PRO A 41 -4.31 17.98 -0.28
C PRO A 41 -4.25 16.48 0.11
N PRO A 42 -4.60 15.56 -0.82
CA PRO A 42 -4.57 14.13 -0.57
C PRO A 42 -3.14 13.56 -0.72
N ILE A 43 -2.92 12.34 -0.24
CA ILE A 43 -1.77 11.54 -0.68
C ILE A 43 -2.09 10.99 -2.07
N ASN A 44 -1.14 11.09 -3.01
CA ASN A 44 -1.23 10.37 -4.28
C ASN A 44 -0.51 9.03 -4.14
N ALA A 45 -1.25 7.92 -4.17
CA ALA A 45 -0.69 6.57 -4.18
C ALA A 45 -0.61 6.06 -5.61
N VAL A 46 0.60 5.80 -6.10
CA VAL A 46 0.89 5.33 -7.46
C VAL A 46 1.24 3.85 -7.40
N LEU A 47 0.51 3.02 -8.13
CA LEU A 47 0.70 1.58 -8.18
C LEU A 47 1.55 1.20 -9.40
N SER A 48 2.54 0.33 -9.22
CA SER A 48 3.31 -0.23 -10.31
C SER A 48 2.42 -1.06 -11.25
N SER A 49 2.77 -1.13 -12.54
CA SER A 49 1.96 -1.83 -13.55
C SER A 49 1.78 -3.32 -13.27
N ASP A 50 2.73 -3.94 -12.57
CA ASP A 50 2.69 -5.33 -12.11
C ASP A 50 1.93 -5.52 -10.79
N GLY A 51 1.46 -4.42 -10.18
CA GLY A 51 0.69 -4.43 -8.94
C GLY A 51 1.48 -4.80 -7.69
N ASN A 52 2.80 -4.88 -7.75
CA ASN A 52 3.64 -5.35 -6.64
C ASN A 52 4.14 -4.23 -5.73
N THR A 53 4.07 -2.98 -6.17
CA THR A 53 4.60 -1.85 -5.41
C THR A 53 3.63 -0.68 -5.41
N ILE A 54 3.54 0.01 -4.28
CA ILE A 54 2.84 1.29 -4.15
C ILE A 54 3.84 2.35 -3.74
N THR A 55 3.89 3.45 -4.49
CA THR A 55 4.64 4.66 -4.13
C THR A 55 3.65 5.70 -3.61
N LEU A 56 3.83 6.13 -2.36
CA LEU A 56 3.04 7.16 -1.72
C LEU A 56 3.73 8.51 -1.89
N HIS A 57 3.02 9.48 -2.48
CA HIS A 57 3.46 10.87 -2.54
C HIS A 57 2.65 11.69 -1.53
N SER A 58 3.30 12.05 -0.44
CA SER A 58 2.74 12.90 0.59
C SER A 58 2.65 14.35 0.12
N PRO A 59 1.57 15.07 0.46
CA PRO A 59 1.48 16.51 0.21
C PRO A 59 2.11 17.36 1.33
N GLU A 60 2.53 16.73 2.44
CA GLU A 60 3.17 17.38 3.57
C GLU A 60 4.44 16.63 4.00
N ASN A 61 5.40 17.35 4.59
CA ASN A 61 6.58 16.69 5.13
C ASN A 61 6.19 15.80 6.30
N CYS A 62 6.59 14.53 6.22
CA CYS A 62 6.39 13.51 7.22
C CYS A 62 7.65 12.66 7.24
N ASP A 63 8.08 12.22 8.43
CA ASP A 63 9.25 11.34 8.56
C ASP A 63 8.82 9.88 8.37
N ARG A 64 7.77 9.46 9.10
CA ARG A 64 7.27 8.08 9.12
C ARG A 64 5.76 8.00 9.17
N ALA A 65 5.22 6.94 8.58
CA ALA A 65 3.80 6.61 8.67
C ALA A 65 3.59 5.12 8.88
N PHE A 66 2.53 4.77 9.59
CA PHE A 66 1.96 3.44 9.56
C PHE A 66 1.01 3.32 8.37
N VAL A 67 1.29 2.38 7.49
CA VAL A 67 0.40 2.03 6.37
C VAL A 67 -0.30 0.73 6.71
N THR A 68 -1.62 0.74 6.66
CA THR A 68 -2.46 -0.44 6.84
C THR A 68 -3.24 -0.70 5.56
N ILE A 69 -3.18 -1.92 5.04
CA ILE A 69 -3.99 -2.37 3.92
C ILE A 69 -4.85 -3.54 4.39
N SER A 70 -6.16 -3.43 4.21
CA SER A 70 -7.12 -4.45 4.65
C SER A 70 -8.19 -4.70 3.61
N GLY A 71 -8.56 -5.97 3.43
CA GLY A 71 -9.54 -6.40 2.42
C GLY A 71 -9.36 -7.86 2.10
N ASN A 72 -10.41 -8.52 1.63
CA ASN A 72 -10.37 -9.92 1.17
C ASN A 72 -9.80 -10.94 2.17
N GLY A 73 -9.94 -10.69 3.48
CA GLY A 73 -9.37 -11.56 4.52
C GLY A 73 -7.87 -11.32 4.79
N THR A 74 -7.25 -10.42 4.05
CA THR A 74 -5.86 -10.00 4.23
C THR A 74 -5.78 -8.72 5.06
N TYR A 75 -4.74 -8.63 5.89
CA TYR A 75 -4.42 -7.47 6.70
C TYR A 75 -2.89 -7.29 6.74
N LEU A 76 -2.41 -6.24 6.08
CA LEU A 76 -1.01 -5.81 6.06
C LEU A 76 -0.87 -4.56 6.92
N THR A 77 0.17 -4.50 7.76
CA THR A 77 0.54 -3.27 8.47
C THR A 77 2.06 -3.10 8.40
N GLU A 78 2.51 -1.94 7.94
CA GLU A 78 3.92 -1.65 7.77
C GLU A 78 4.23 -0.21 8.16
N MET A 79 5.37 0.01 8.82
CA MET A 79 5.87 1.35 9.09
C MET A 79 6.84 1.74 7.97
N VAL A 80 6.50 2.77 7.21
CA VAL A 80 7.32 3.25 6.09
C VAL A 80 8.00 4.57 6.43
N ASN A 81 9.22 4.75 5.92
CA ASN A 81 9.95 6.01 6.02
C ASN A 81 9.70 6.83 4.75
N PHE A 82 9.38 8.11 4.93
CA PHE A 82 9.26 9.06 3.84
C PHE A 82 10.60 9.75 3.62
N THR A 83 11.09 9.73 2.38
CA THR A 83 12.24 10.54 1.93
C THR A 83 11.75 11.43 0.81
N ASP A 84 11.99 12.74 0.91
CA ASP A 84 11.50 13.73 -0.06
C ASP A 84 9.99 13.61 -0.34
N GLN A 85 9.20 13.47 0.74
CA GLN A 85 7.74 13.28 0.71
C GLN A 85 7.29 12.02 -0.06
N THR A 86 8.19 11.06 -0.29
CA THR A 86 7.88 9.81 -0.97
C THR A 86 8.19 8.60 -0.08
N ALA A 87 7.31 7.62 -0.07
CA ALA A 87 7.56 6.32 0.54
C ALA A 87 7.15 5.20 -0.42
N THR A 88 7.80 4.05 -0.32
CA THR A 88 7.51 2.88 -1.15
C THR A 88 7.08 1.72 -0.26
N LEU A 89 6.05 1.00 -0.66
CA LEU A 89 5.50 -0.15 0.02
C LEU A 89 5.48 -1.34 -0.93
N ASP A 90 6.01 -2.48 -0.50
CA ASP A 90 5.86 -3.76 -1.19
C ASP A 90 4.47 -4.34 -0.86
N VAL A 91 3.73 -4.69 -1.91
CA VAL A 91 2.40 -5.29 -1.80
C VAL A 91 2.28 -6.53 -2.66
N SER A 92 3.40 -7.12 -3.10
CA SER A 92 3.45 -8.31 -3.95
C SER A 92 2.60 -9.48 -3.43
N ASP A 93 2.55 -9.66 -2.11
CA ASP A 93 1.78 -10.71 -1.43
C ASP A 93 0.26 -10.51 -1.44
N LEU A 94 -0.26 -9.34 -1.83
CA LEU A 94 -1.72 -9.13 -1.91
C LEU A 94 -2.30 -9.89 -3.11
N ASP A 95 -3.40 -10.63 -2.90
CA ASP A 95 -4.18 -11.25 -3.97
C ASP A 95 -5.01 -10.20 -4.76
N CYS A 96 -5.72 -10.65 -5.79
CA CYS A 96 -6.69 -9.81 -6.50
C CYS A 96 -7.86 -9.37 -5.60
N GLY A 97 -8.46 -8.23 -5.95
CA GLY A 97 -9.66 -7.64 -5.37
C GLY A 97 -9.44 -6.29 -4.71
N VAL A 98 -10.41 -5.87 -3.88
CA VAL A 98 -10.51 -4.49 -3.37
C VAL A 98 -9.98 -4.40 -1.94
N TYR A 99 -9.14 -3.40 -1.70
CA TYR A 99 -8.54 -3.15 -0.40
C TYR A 99 -8.73 -1.70 0.03
N LEU A 100 -8.97 -1.51 1.32
CA LEU A 100 -8.88 -0.22 2.00
C LEU A 100 -7.41 0.00 2.39
N ILE A 101 -6.83 1.10 1.94
CA ILE A 101 -5.53 1.58 2.40
C ILE A 101 -5.73 2.74 3.37
N THR A 102 -5.01 2.70 4.48
CA THR A 102 -4.96 3.76 5.50
C THR A 102 -3.51 4.13 5.75
N VAL A 103 -3.20 5.41 5.74
CA VAL A 103 -1.87 5.94 6.07
C VAL A 103 -2.02 6.86 7.28
N GLU A 104 -1.37 6.51 8.39
CA GLU A 104 -1.38 7.26 9.63
C GLU A 104 0.02 7.81 9.93
N TYR A 105 0.16 9.13 9.94
CA TYR A 105 1.40 9.81 10.31
C TYR A 105 1.59 9.78 11.83
N GLU A 106 2.84 9.94 12.30
CA GLU A 106 3.15 9.99 13.73
C GLU A 106 2.41 11.10 14.49
N ASN A 107 1.99 12.17 13.79
CA ASN A 107 1.19 13.26 14.36
C ASN A 107 -0.32 12.95 14.47
N GLY A 108 -0.76 11.74 14.13
CA GLY A 108 -2.16 11.29 14.17
C GLY A 108 -3.00 11.74 12.96
N THR A 109 -2.38 12.36 11.95
CA THR A 109 -3.04 12.59 10.66
C THR A 109 -3.30 11.26 9.97
N ILE A 110 -4.52 11.07 9.49
CA ILE A 110 -4.93 9.84 8.80
C ILE A 110 -5.38 10.18 7.38
N TYR A 111 -4.92 9.40 6.41
CA TYR A 111 -5.40 9.40 5.03
C TYR A 111 -5.97 8.03 4.68
N THR A 112 -7.00 7.99 3.84
CA THR A 112 -7.61 6.72 3.45
C THR A 112 -8.13 6.72 2.01
N GLY A 113 -8.09 5.57 1.36
CA GLY A 113 -8.59 5.37 0.02
C GLY A 113 -8.74 3.89 -0.30
N HIS A 114 -9.20 3.58 -1.51
CA HIS A 114 -9.35 2.20 -1.97
C HIS A 114 -8.41 1.94 -3.15
N ILE A 115 -7.83 0.74 -3.17
CA ILE A 115 -7.09 0.20 -4.30
C ILE A 115 -7.77 -1.10 -4.74
N GLU A 116 -7.62 -1.45 -6.02
CA GLU A 116 -8.20 -2.66 -6.59
C GLU A 116 -7.20 -3.33 -7.52
N PHE A 117 -6.99 -4.62 -7.30
CA PHE A 117 -6.17 -5.48 -8.15
C PHE A 117 -7.06 -6.43 -8.94
N LEU A 118 -6.82 -6.55 -10.24
CA LEU A 118 -7.52 -7.47 -11.14
C LEU A 118 -6.62 -8.65 -11.46
N GLU A 119 -7.21 -9.83 -11.66
CA GLU A 119 -6.51 -11.00 -12.18
C GLU A 119 -6.02 -10.76 -13.62
N ILE A 120 -4.85 -11.36 -13.97
CA ILE A 120 -4.24 -11.34 -15.30
C ILE A 120 -4.38 -12.70 -15.98
#